data_AF-A0AAV8HDV8-F1
#
_entry.id   AF-A0AAV8HDV8-F1
#
_cell.length_a   1.000
_cell.length_b   1.000
_cell.length_c   1.000
_cell.angle_alpha   90.00
_cell.angle_beta   90.00
_cell.angle_gamma   90.00
#
_symmetry.space_group_name_H-M   'P 1'
#
loop_
_entity.id
_entity.type
_entity.pdbx_description
1 polymer ?
#
loop_
_entity_poly.entity_id
_entity_poly.type
_entity_poly.pdbx_seq_one_letter_code
_entity_poly.pdbx_strand_id
1 'polypeptide(L)'
;MLIVLYLFFSEAMYDNFATGPGADLQGPRQPSPFGSAFYGAGSGFIKSGLGAYGEKYFGSNSEFQNNVSRFFSNPQYYFNVNDQYVCNKLKVILLPFLHRGHWTRIAEPVGGRLSFKPPVQDINAPDLYIPFMAFATFIILAGFSLGFVGKFSPEALSMQFTRAVVGWVLQIAVLKSILSSLGSGEVPFLDVASYSGYAFAGLSITIIMRLIWGSTYYIVMLCMSVCMGMFLVKTAKRIILSEARNYERRSSRQNYLLLFVAIAQFPFFFLLGRIGA
;
A
#
# COMPACT_ATOMS: atom_id res chain seq x y z
N MET A 1 -14.14 -3.49 5.87
CA MET A 1 -15.37 -2.71 5.62
C MET A 1 -15.08 -1.47 4.79
N LEU A 2 -14.03 -0.69 5.07
CA LEU A 2 -13.69 0.52 4.29
C LEU A 2 -13.35 0.26 2.81
N ILE A 3 -12.48 -0.69 2.47
CA ILE A 3 -12.20 -1.00 1.04
C ILE A 3 -13.41 -1.62 0.35
N VAL A 4 -14.21 -2.39 1.09
CA VAL A 4 -15.47 -2.96 0.60
C VAL A 4 -16.49 -1.85 0.34
N LEU A 5 -16.61 -0.89 1.25
CA LEU A 5 -17.44 0.31 1.08
C LEU A 5 -16.95 1.15 -0.09
N TYR A 6 -15.64 1.39 -0.24
CA TYR A 6 -15.11 2.13 -1.39
C TYR A 6 -15.31 1.39 -2.72
N LEU A 7 -15.16 0.07 -2.77
CA LEU A 7 -15.39 -0.73 -3.99
C LEU A 7 -16.88 -0.83 -4.35
N PHE A 8 -17.79 -0.95 -3.37
CA PHE A 8 -19.23 -1.10 -3.61
C PHE A 8 -20.00 0.23 -3.71
N PHE A 9 -19.63 1.27 -2.95
CA PHE A 9 -20.34 2.57 -2.98
C PHE A 9 -19.76 3.57 -3.97
N SER A 10 -18.57 3.34 -4.55
CA SER A 10 -18.03 4.25 -5.56
C SER A 10 -18.82 4.24 -6.86
N GLU A 11 -19.52 3.14 -7.23
CA GLU A 11 -20.42 3.18 -8.40
C GLU A 11 -21.70 3.97 -8.10
N ALA A 12 -22.31 3.77 -6.93
CA ALA A 12 -23.52 4.48 -6.51
C ALA A 12 -23.34 6.00 -6.34
N MET A 13 -22.13 6.47 -5.98
CA MET A 13 -21.85 7.90 -5.86
C MET A 13 -21.61 8.56 -7.23
N TYR A 14 -21.16 7.81 -8.25
CA TYR A 14 -20.88 8.34 -9.59
C TYR A 14 -22.15 8.51 -10.44
N ASP A 15 -23.12 7.60 -10.35
CA ASP A 15 -24.38 7.72 -11.12
C ASP A 15 -25.22 8.93 -10.71
N ASN A 16 -25.14 9.36 -9.44
CA ASN A 16 -25.85 10.54 -8.97
C ASN A 16 -25.29 11.87 -9.49
N PHE A 17 -24.08 11.88 -10.09
CA PHE A 17 -23.49 13.07 -10.70
C PHE A 17 -23.59 13.09 -12.24
N ALA A 18 -24.03 11.99 -12.87
CA ALA A 18 -24.06 11.86 -14.32
C ALA A 18 -25.35 12.41 -14.98
N THR A 19 -26.36 12.80 -14.22
CA THR A 19 -27.63 13.35 -14.74
C THR A 19 -27.90 14.76 -14.25
N GLY A 20 -27.34 15.75 -14.93
CA GLY A 20 -27.69 17.17 -14.80
C GLY A 20 -27.15 17.97 -16.00
N PRO A 21 -27.96 18.77 -16.71
CA PRO A 21 -27.52 19.45 -17.91
C PRO A 21 -26.58 20.61 -17.59
N GLY A 22 -25.66 20.88 -18.53
CA GLY A 22 -24.40 21.58 -18.28
C GLY A 22 -24.48 23.06 -17.91
N ALA A 23 -23.38 23.52 -17.32
CA ALA A 23 -22.89 24.90 -17.39
C ALA A 23 -21.39 24.91 -17.02
N ASP A 24 -20.55 25.33 -17.96
CA ASP A 24 -19.18 25.77 -17.68
C ASP A 24 -19.20 26.94 -16.71
N LEU A 25 -18.31 26.91 -15.70
CA LEU A 25 -17.65 28.09 -15.14
C LEU A 25 -16.50 27.67 -14.20
N GLN A 26 -15.28 27.99 -14.62
CA GLN A 26 -14.07 27.92 -13.80
C GLN A 26 -14.13 28.95 -12.67
N GLY A 27 -13.94 28.50 -11.43
CA GLY A 27 -13.71 29.33 -10.26
C GLY A 27 -12.81 28.61 -9.25
N PRO A 28 -11.97 29.33 -8.48
CA PRO A 28 -10.99 28.72 -7.58
C PRO A 28 -11.70 28.00 -6.42
N ARG A 29 -11.45 26.69 -6.27
CA ARG A 29 -11.99 25.87 -5.18
C ARG A 29 -11.37 26.27 -3.84
N GLN A 30 -12.19 26.78 -2.93
CA GLN A 30 -11.83 26.94 -1.52
C GLN A 30 -11.69 25.57 -0.82
N PRO A 31 -10.74 25.42 0.12
CA PRO A 31 -10.60 24.20 0.91
C PRO A 31 -11.76 24.04 1.91
N SER A 32 -12.27 22.82 2.03
CA SER A 32 -13.41 22.46 2.88
C SER A 32 -13.08 22.54 4.39
N PRO A 33 -14.00 23.05 5.25
CA PRO A 33 -13.71 23.35 6.67
C PRO A 33 -13.48 22.12 7.55
N PHE A 34 -13.86 20.93 7.09
CA PHE A 34 -13.71 19.68 7.84
C PHE A 34 -12.32 19.04 7.71
N GLY A 35 -11.52 19.43 6.70
CA GLY A 35 -10.16 18.92 6.51
C GLY A 35 -9.15 19.51 7.50
N SER A 36 -9.36 20.72 8.00
CA SER A 36 -8.39 21.44 8.85
C SER A 36 -8.36 20.99 10.30
N ALA A 37 -9.44 20.40 10.82
CA ALA A 37 -9.52 19.97 12.23
C ALA A 37 -8.60 18.76 12.53
N PHE A 38 -8.41 17.84 11.56
CA PHE A 38 -7.52 16.68 11.72
C PHE A 38 -6.04 17.04 11.47
N TYR A 39 -5.78 18.08 10.67
CA TYR A 39 -4.42 18.56 10.34
C TYR A 39 -3.74 19.34 11.46
N GLY A 40 -4.51 20.07 12.29
CA GLY A 40 -3.97 20.88 13.39
C GLY A 40 -3.67 20.10 14.66
N ALA A 41 -4.53 19.14 15.03
CA ALA A 41 -4.45 18.49 16.34
C ALA A 41 -3.47 17.30 16.42
N GLY A 42 -3.27 16.56 15.32
CA GLY A 42 -2.40 15.38 15.30
C GLY A 42 -0.89 15.70 15.28
N SER A 43 -0.51 16.85 14.69
CA SER A 43 0.90 17.25 14.58
C SER A 43 1.48 17.71 15.93
N GLY A 44 0.67 18.35 16.78
CA GLY A 44 1.07 18.76 18.12
C GLY A 44 1.21 17.59 19.10
N PHE A 45 0.33 16.59 19.00
CA PHE A 45 0.33 15.46 19.95
C PHE A 45 1.50 14.49 19.71
N ILE A 46 1.85 14.22 18.44
CA ILE A 46 2.98 13.36 18.07
C ILE A 46 4.32 14.07 18.34
N LYS A 47 4.39 15.38 18.13
CA LYS A 47 5.60 16.18 18.39
C LYS A 47 5.83 16.43 19.88
N SER A 48 4.77 16.56 20.68
CA SER A 48 4.85 16.76 22.14
C SER A 48 5.12 15.46 22.90
N GLY A 49 4.47 14.35 22.52
CA GLY A 49 4.65 13.05 23.19
C GLY A 49 5.99 12.37 22.90
N LEU A 50 6.50 12.49 21.67
CA LEU A 50 7.78 11.89 21.26
C LEU A 50 8.98 12.82 21.48
N GLY A 51 8.75 14.15 21.47
CA GLY A 51 9.79 15.16 21.67
C GLY A 51 10.26 15.26 23.13
N ALA A 52 9.34 15.23 24.10
CA ALA A 52 9.68 15.41 25.52
C ALA A 52 10.51 14.27 26.12
N TYR A 53 10.42 13.05 25.56
CA TYR A 53 11.16 11.87 26.04
C TYR A 53 12.31 11.45 25.11
N GLY A 54 12.27 11.80 23.82
CA GLY A 54 13.33 11.46 22.86
C GLY A 54 14.60 12.30 23.03
N GLU A 55 14.45 13.57 23.41
CA GLU A 55 15.58 14.52 23.54
C GLU A 55 16.54 14.18 24.70
N LYS A 56 16.05 13.44 25.70
CA LYS A 56 16.83 13.08 26.90
C LYS A 56 17.67 11.81 26.74
N TYR A 57 17.37 10.97 25.74
CA TYR A 57 18.09 9.71 25.49
C TYR A 57 18.88 9.71 24.17
N PHE A 58 18.49 10.53 23.19
CA PHE A 58 19.15 10.60 21.89
C PHE A 58 19.87 11.94 21.75
N GLY A 59 21.08 12.00 22.29
CA GLY A 59 22.01 13.10 22.06
C GLY A 59 22.13 13.40 20.55
N SER A 60 22.19 14.70 20.24
CA SER A 60 22.30 15.31 18.92
C SER A 60 23.44 14.72 18.07
N ASN A 61 23.21 13.57 17.45
CA ASN A 61 24.13 12.98 16.49
C ASN A 61 23.54 13.20 15.10
N SER A 62 24.12 14.11 14.33
CA SER A 62 23.67 14.50 12.99
C SER A 62 23.63 13.30 12.03
N GLU A 63 24.47 12.29 12.26
CA GLU A 63 24.45 11.01 11.54
C GLU A 63 23.21 10.17 11.88
N PHE A 64 22.77 10.15 13.14
CA PHE A 64 21.55 9.46 13.54
C PHE A 64 20.31 10.16 12.97
N GLN A 65 20.26 11.50 12.99
CA GLN A 65 19.17 12.25 12.36
C GLN A 65 19.14 12.07 10.83
N ASN A 66 20.31 12.06 10.18
CA ASN A 66 20.41 11.78 8.75
C ASN A 66 20.02 10.34 8.41
N ASN A 67 20.38 9.36 9.24
CA ASN A 67 19.97 7.97 9.06
C ASN A 67 18.47 7.77 9.34
N VAL A 68 17.96 8.32 10.44
CA VAL A 68 16.53 8.25 10.81
C VAL A 68 15.66 8.96 9.77
N SER A 69 16.05 10.12 9.24
CA SER A 69 15.31 10.79 8.15
C SER A 69 15.39 10.05 6.82
N ARG A 70 16.47 9.31 6.55
CA ARG A 70 16.55 8.37 5.41
C ARG A 70 15.66 7.13 5.60
N PHE A 71 15.50 6.64 6.83
CA PHE A 71 14.65 5.48 7.14
C PHE A 71 13.16 5.87 7.25
N PHE A 72 12.86 7.05 7.75
CA PHE A 72 11.53 7.62 7.93
C PHE A 72 11.39 8.88 7.09
N SER A 73 11.33 8.70 5.77
CA SER A 73 10.89 9.75 4.83
C SER A 73 9.60 10.37 5.35
N ASN A 74 9.45 11.71 5.22
CA ASN A 74 8.31 12.48 5.73
C ASN A 74 6.98 11.70 5.62
N PRO A 75 6.42 11.15 6.71
CA PRO A 75 5.28 10.24 6.63
C PRO A 75 4.06 10.92 5.98
N GLN A 76 3.95 12.25 6.10
CA GLN A 76 2.90 13.05 5.46
C GLN A 76 2.84 12.85 3.95
N TYR A 77 3.97 12.56 3.28
CA TYR A 77 4.02 12.26 1.86
C TYR A 77 3.14 11.06 1.50
N TYR A 78 3.23 9.97 2.27
CA TYR A 78 2.56 8.69 1.99
C TYR A 78 1.06 8.70 2.31
N PHE A 79 0.59 9.72 3.02
CA PHE A 79 -0.82 9.90 3.40
C PHE A 79 -1.49 11.05 2.63
N ASN A 80 -0.79 11.70 1.71
CA ASN A 80 -1.37 12.74 0.85
C ASN A 80 -2.17 12.12 -0.31
N VAL A 81 -3.34 11.60 0.01
CA VAL A 81 -4.28 10.89 -0.88
C VAL A 81 -5.66 11.56 -0.87
N ASN A 82 -6.41 11.39 -1.95
CA ASN A 82 -7.83 11.76 -2.05
C ASN A 82 -8.67 10.56 -2.49
N ASP A 83 -10.00 10.67 -2.43
CA ASP A 83 -10.91 9.56 -2.76
C ASP A 83 -10.73 9.05 -4.19
N GLN A 84 -10.57 9.97 -5.14
CA GLN A 84 -10.34 9.64 -6.55
C GLN A 84 -9.05 8.83 -6.74
N TYR A 85 -7.97 9.22 -6.05
CA TYR A 85 -6.71 8.48 -6.06
C TYR A 85 -6.93 7.07 -5.53
N VAL A 86 -7.61 6.90 -4.39
CA VAL A 86 -7.82 5.60 -3.76
C VAL A 86 -8.57 4.65 -4.71
N CYS A 87 -9.67 5.10 -5.30
CA CYS A 87 -10.43 4.29 -6.26
C CYS A 87 -9.58 3.90 -7.47
N ASN A 88 -8.85 4.84 -8.06
CA ASN A 88 -7.99 4.57 -9.21
C ASN A 88 -6.84 3.62 -8.86
N LYS A 89 -6.22 3.82 -7.69
CA LYS A 89 -5.10 3.02 -7.22
C LYS A 89 -5.53 1.59 -6.94
N LEU A 90 -6.69 1.38 -6.33
CA LEU A 90 -7.28 0.05 -6.15
C LEU A 90 -7.51 -0.67 -7.49
N LYS A 91 -8.01 0.02 -8.53
CA LYS A 91 -8.12 -0.56 -9.88
C LYS A 91 -6.77 -1.03 -10.42
N VAL A 92 -5.71 -0.23 -10.25
CA VAL A 92 -4.35 -0.60 -10.68
C VAL A 92 -3.79 -1.79 -9.90
N ILE A 93 -4.01 -1.83 -8.59
CA ILE A 93 -3.54 -2.89 -7.69
C ILE A 93 -4.25 -4.22 -7.97
N LEU A 94 -5.59 -4.18 -8.06
CA LEU A 94 -6.43 -5.38 -8.18
C LEU A 94 -6.48 -5.91 -9.61
N LEU A 95 -6.37 -5.03 -10.60
CA LEU A 95 -6.44 -5.34 -12.04
C LEU A 95 -5.21 -4.80 -12.78
N PRO A 96 -3.99 -5.26 -12.44
CA PRO A 96 -2.74 -4.73 -13.01
C PRO A 96 -2.58 -5.00 -14.51
N PHE A 97 -3.40 -5.87 -15.09
CA PHE A 97 -3.47 -6.13 -16.53
C PHE A 97 -4.23 -5.03 -17.28
N LEU A 98 -5.17 -4.35 -16.62
CA LEU A 98 -5.98 -3.30 -17.25
C LEU A 98 -5.30 -1.93 -17.22
N HIS A 99 -4.29 -1.74 -16.37
CA HIS A 99 -3.52 -0.50 -16.33
C HIS A 99 -2.63 -0.36 -17.58
N ARG A 100 -3.10 0.45 -18.54
CA ARG A 100 -2.41 0.79 -19.80
C ARG A 100 -1.41 1.95 -19.67
N GLY A 101 -1.33 2.59 -18.50
CA GLY A 101 -0.45 3.75 -18.26
C GLY A 101 1.02 3.37 -18.07
N HIS A 102 1.85 4.41 -17.94
CA HIS A 102 3.25 4.25 -17.55
C HIS A 102 3.33 3.82 -16.08
N TRP A 103 4.24 2.91 -15.77
CA TRP A 103 4.55 2.45 -14.40
C TRP A 103 5.83 3.13 -13.93
N THR A 104 5.92 4.45 -14.03
CA THR A 104 7.11 5.22 -13.65
C THR A 104 6.66 6.39 -12.81
N ARG A 105 7.37 6.66 -11.72
CA ARG A 105 7.08 7.82 -10.88
C ARG A 105 7.42 9.10 -11.61
N ILE A 106 6.65 10.15 -11.34
CA ILE A 106 6.90 11.48 -11.86
C ILE A 106 7.90 12.17 -10.93
N ALA A 107 9.12 12.37 -11.42
CA ALA A 107 10.15 13.14 -10.74
C ALA A 107 10.14 14.58 -11.26
N GLU A 108 10.18 15.55 -10.36
CA GLU A 108 10.37 16.96 -10.67
C GLU A 108 11.73 17.43 -10.13
N PRO A 109 12.50 18.19 -10.93
CA PRO A 109 13.72 18.80 -10.46
C PRO A 109 13.38 19.97 -9.53
N VAL A 110 13.60 19.81 -8.22
CA VAL A 110 13.41 20.86 -7.22
C VAL A 110 14.78 21.17 -6.60
N GLY A 111 15.30 22.37 -6.85
CA GLY A 111 16.56 22.84 -6.26
C GLY A 111 17.78 21.97 -6.59
N GLY A 112 17.86 21.43 -7.82
CA GLY A 112 18.99 20.59 -8.26
C GLY A 112 18.94 19.14 -7.76
N ARG A 113 17.88 18.74 -7.05
CA ARG A 113 17.60 17.34 -6.66
C ARG A 113 16.31 16.87 -7.33
N LEU A 114 16.25 15.59 -7.68
CA LEU A 114 15.00 14.95 -8.15
C LEU A 114 14.11 14.71 -6.93
N SER A 115 12.89 15.26 -6.95
CA SER A 115 11.87 15.04 -5.93
C SER A 115 10.65 14.39 -6.56
N PHE A 116 10.02 13.44 -5.88
CA PHE A 116 8.85 12.73 -6.40
C PHE A 116 7.55 13.43 -6.04
N LYS A 117 6.60 13.39 -6.97
CA LYS A 117 5.24 13.87 -6.69
C LYS A 117 4.55 13.01 -5.61
N PRO A 118 3.70 13.62 -4.77
CA PRO A 118 2.91 12.88 -3.79
C PRO A 118 1.82 12.03 -4.47
N PRO A 119 1.25 11.03 -3.76
CA PRO A 119 0.23 10.12 -4.28
C PRO A 119 -0.94 10.83 -5.00
N VAL A 120 -1.48 11.91 -4.43
CA VAL A 120 -2.58 12.67 -5.04
C VAL A 120 -2.30 13.18 -6.47
N GLN A 121 -1.02 13.31 -6.86
CA GLN A 121 -0.60 13.79 -8.18
C GLN A 121 0.04 12.72 -9.06
N ASP A 122 0.34 11.54 -8.51
CA ASP A 122 1.00 10.44 -9.23
C ASP A 122 0.44 9.09 -8.77
N ILE A 123 -0.29 8.41 -9.67
CA ILE A 123 -0.87 7.09 -9.43
C ILE A 123 0.17 6.01 -9.12
N ASN A 124 1.41 6.19 -9.58
CA ASN A 124 2.52 5.25 -9.37
C ASN A 124 3.26 5.49 -8.05
N ALA A 125 3.09 6.65 -7.42
CA ALA A 125 3.72 6.96 -6.16
C ALA A 125 3.21 6.01 -5.06
N PRO A 126 4.09 5.51 -4.18
CA PRO A 126 3.71 4.66 -3.06
C PRO A 126 2.92 5.46 -2.02
N ASP A 127 1.89 4.82 -1.45
CA ASP A 127 1.08 5.35 -0.35
C ASP A 127 0.99 4.33 0.79
N LEU A 128 0.84 4.81 2.02
CA LEU A 128 0.63 3.94 3.19
C LEU A 128 -0.84 3.90 3.61
N TYR A 129 -1.66 4.82 3.11
CA TYR A 129 -3.09 4.87 3.41
C TYR A 129 -3.81 3.57 3.00
N ILE A 130 -3.69 3.14 1.75
CA ILE A 130 -4.36 1.92 1.26
C ILE A 130 -3.84 0.67 1.98
N PRO A 131 -2.52 0.44 2.15
CA PRO A 131 -2.01 -0.68 2.94
C PRO A 131 -2.61 -0.78 4.35
N PHE A 132 -2.63 0.32 5.11
CA PHE A 132 -3.20 0.31 6.47
C PHE A 132 -4.71 0.07 6.46
N MET A 133 -5.44 0.72 5.56
CA MET A 133 -6.89 0.53 5.42
C MET A 133 -7.25 -0.90 4.98
N ALA A 134 -6.43 -1.49 4.10
CA ALA A 134 -6.57 -2.85 3.62
C ALA A 134 -6.26 -3.87 4.71
N PHE A 135 -5.19 -3.65 5.46
CA PHE A 135 -4.82 -4.48 6.60
C PHE A 135 -5.94 -4.50 7.65
N ALA A 136 -6.43 -3.33 8.07
CA ALA A 136 -7.55 -3.24 9.01
C ALA A 136 -8.80 -3.95 8.47
N THR A 137 -9.11 -3.77 7.19
CA THR A 137 -10.23 -4.46 6.53
C THR A 137 -10.05 -5.97 6.55
N PHE A 138 -8.86 -6.48 6.25
CA PHE A 138 -8.54 -7.91 6.28
C PHE A 138 -8.73 -8.50 7.69
N ILE A 139 -8.25 -7.83 8.73
CA ILE A 139 -8.41 -8.30 10.13
C ILE A 139 -9.88 -8.33 10.53
N ILE A 140 -10.66 -7.29 10.20
CA ILE A 140 -12.11 -7.26 10.48
C ILE A 140 -12.83 -8.40 9.75
N LEU A 141 -12.51 -8.63 8.47
CA LEU A 141 -13.09 -9.72 7.68
C LEU A 141 -12.68 -11.10 8.22
N ALA A 142 -11.46 -11.24 8.71
CA ALA A 142 -11.02 -12.48 9.34
C ALA A 142 -11.78 -12.76 10.64
N GLY A 143 -11.97 -11.75 11.49
CA GLY A 143 -12.82 -11.85 12.69
C GLY A 143 -14.26 -12.21 12.34
N PHE A 144 -14.84 -11.56 11.33
CA PHE A 144 -16.18 -11.89 10.85
C PHE A 144 -16.26 -13.35 10.33
N SER A 145 -15.25 -13.80 9.57
CA SER A 145 -15.17 -15.18 9.10
C SER A 145 -15.02 -16.21 10.22
N LEU A 146 -14.32 -15.88 11.31
CA LEU A 146 -14.26 -16.72 12.50
C LEU A 146 -15.63 -16.79 13.21
N GLY A 147 -16.31 -15.65 13.35
CA GLY A 147 -17.64 -15.56 13.95
C GLY A 147 -18.69 -16.34 13.17
N PHE A 148 -18.65 -16.27 11.84
CA PHE A 148 -19.57 -16.99 10.96
C PHE A 148 -19.47 -18.53 11.13
N VAL A 149 -18.28 -19.04 11.45
CA VAL A 149 -18.05 -20.49 11.68
C VAL A 149 -18.19 -20.86 13.16
N GLY A 150 -18.55 -19.91 14.04
CA GLY A 150 -18.69 -20.14 15.48
C GLY A 150 -17.36 -20.39 16.21
N LYS A 151 -16.23 -20.01 15.59
CA LYS A 151 -14.86 -20.19 16.13
C LYS A 151 -14.21 -18.86 16.51
N PHE A 152 -15.02 -17.83 16.76
CA PHE A 152 -14.50 -16.55 17.18
C PHE A 152 -13.97 -16.63 18.61
N SER A 153 -12.68 -16.36 18.76
CA SER A 153 -12.08 -16.02 20.04
C SER A 153 -11.12 -14.85 19.86
N PRO A 154 -10.96 -13.98 20.87
CA PRO A 154 -9.95 -12.91 20.83
C PRO A 154 -8.55 -13.45 20.54
N GLU A 155 -8.23 -14.64 21.04
CA GLU A 155 -6.96 -15.33 20.82
C GLU A 155 -6.79 -15.72 19.35
N ALA A 156 -7.83 -16.27 18.71
CA ALA A 156 -7.78 -16.63 17.29
C ALA A 156 -7.61 -15.39 16.38
N LEU A 157 -8.31 -14.29 16.70
CA LEU A 157 -8.17 -13.03 15.96
C LEU A 157 -6.80 -12.40 16.18
N SER A 158 -6.28 -12.39 17.41
CA SER A 158 -4.94 -11.86 17.72
C SER A 158 -3.84 -12.69 17.06
N MET A 159 -3.98 -14.02 17.00
CA MET A 159 -3.08 -14.90 16.27
C MET A 159 -3.06 -14.55 14.78
N GLN A 160 -4.24 -14.32 14.19
CA GLN A 160 -4.36 -13.91 12.79
C GLN A 160 -3.72 -12.53 12.54
N PHE A 161 -3.93 -11.57 13.44
CA PHE A 161 -3.28 -10.27 13.40
C PHE A 161 -1.76 -10.39 13.44
N THR A 162 -1.22 -11.15 14.40
CA THR A 162 0.23 -11.37 14.54
C THR A 162 0.81 -12.06 13.31
N ARG A 163 0.14 -13.09 12.77
CA ARG A 163 0.55 -13.75 11.51
C ARG A 163 0.61 -12.77 10.34
N ALA A 164 -0.37 -11.87 10.25
CA ALA A 164 -0.42 -10.85 9.20
C ALA A 164 0.71 -9.82 9.35
N VAL A 165 0.98 -9.33 10.56
CA VAL A 165 2.10 -8.41 10.84
C VAL A 165 3.44 -9.07 10.54
N VAL A 166 3.68 -10.28 11.08
CA VAL A 166 4.92 -11.03 10.85
C VAL A 166 5.09 -11.34 9.37
N GLY A 167 4.03 -11.78 8.69
CA GLY A 167 4.04 -12.01 7.25
C GLY A 167 4.40 -10.75 6.47
N TRP A 168 3.82 -9.60 6.81
CA TRP A 168 4.11 -8.35 6.13
C TRP A 168 5.55 -7.89 6.34
N VAL A 169 6.06 -7.97 7.58
CA VAL A 169 7.46 -7.65 7.90
C VAL A 169 8.43 -8.58 7.16
N LEU A 170 8.16 -9.88 7.12
CA LEU A 170 8.98 -10.84 6.37
C LEU A 170 8.96 -10.53 4.87
N GLN A 171 7.80 -10.17 4.32
CA GLN A 171 7.67 -9.78 2.93
C GLN A 171 8.48 -8.51 2.61
N ILE A 172 8.45 -7.51 3.49
CA ILE A 172 9.27 -6.29 3.37
C ILE A 172 10.77 -6.66 3.40
N ALA A 173 11.19 -7.52 4.32
CA ALA A 173 12.58 -7.95 4.44
C ALA A 173 13.07 -8.68 3.18
N VAL A 174 12.26 -9.61 2.65
CA VAL A 174 12.57 -10.34 1.41
C VAL A 174 12.65 -9.39 0.22
N LEU A 175 11.68 -8.50 0.05
CA LEU A 175 11.68 -7.52 -1.04
C LEU A 175 12.87 -6.58 -0.96
N LYS A 176 13.18 -6.05 0.23
CA LYS A 176 14.33 -5.17 0.46
C LYS A 176 15.64 -5.88 0.16
N SER A 177 15.81 -7.12 0.63
CA SER A 177 16.99 -7.95 0.35
C SER A 177 17.18 -8.18 -1.16
N ILE A 178 16.10 -8.51 -1.88
CA ILE A 178 16.14 -8.69 -3.33
C ILE A 178 16.51 -7.38 -4.03
N LEU A 179 15.85 -6.26 -3.70
CA LEU A 179 16.14 -4.97 -4.33
C LEU A 179 17.59 -4.51 -4.08
N SER A 180 18.11 -4.69 -2.87
CA SER A 180 19.51 -4.42 -2.55
C SER A 180 20.47 -5.30 -3.36
N SER A 181 20.15 -6.59 -3.54
CA SER A 181 20.98 -7.51 -4.35
C SER A 181 21.02 -7.14 -5.83
N LEU A 182 20.02 -6.40 -6.32
CA LEU A 182 19.92 -5.98 -7.72
C LEU A 182 20.74 -4.72 -8.04
N GLY A 183 21.41 -4.13 -7.04
CA GLY A 183 22.11 -2.86 -7.21
C GLY A 183 21.16 -1.69 -7.48
N SER A 184 19.85 -1.87 -7.20
CA SER A 184 18.95 -0.74 -7.05
C SER A 184 19.49 0.07 -5.87
N GLY A 185 19.71 1.38 -6.03
CA GLY A 185 20.15 2.24 -4.92
C GLY A 185 19.27 2.08 -3.67
N GLU A 186 19.65 2.70 -2.55
CA GLU A 186 18.90 2.56 -1.30
C GLU A 186 17.42 2.95 -1.47
N VAL A 187 16.55 1.95 -1.55
CA VAL A 187 15.10 2.15 -1.67
C VAL A 187 14.56 2.50 -0.29
N PRO A 188 13.78 3.60 -0.14
CA PRO A 188 13.17 3.97 1.12
C PRO A 188 12.37 2.80 1.71
N PHE A 189 12.52 2.56 3.00
CA PHE A 189 11.81 1.47 3.68
C PHE A 189 10.29 1.61 3.53
N LEU A 190 9.78 2.84 3.63
CA LEU A 190 8.35 3.13 3.51
C LEU A 190 7.81 2.83 2.10
N ASP A 191 8.60 3.01 1.03
CA ASP A 191 8.19 2.62 -0.33
C ASP A 191 7.99 1.10 -0.42
N VAL A 192 8.92 0.31 0.13
CA VAL A 192 8.81 -1.16 0.16
C VAL A 192 7.64 -1.62 1.03
N ALA A 193 7.42 -0.97 2.18
CA ALA A 193 6.29 -1.23 3.06
C ALA A 193 4.95 -0.95 2.36
N SER A 194 4.84 0.18 1.64
CA SER A 194 3.68 0.50 0.81
C SER A 194 3.39 -0.58 -0.23
N TYR A 195 4.39 -0.91 -1.05
CA TYR A 195 4.19 -1.84 -2.16
C TYR A 195 3.83 -3.25 -1.71
N SER A 196 4.47 -3.75 -0.64
CA SER A 196 4.14 -5.06 -0.04
C SER A 196 2.74 -5.07 0.58
N GLY A 197 2.35 -3.99 1.27
CA GLY A 197 1.10 -3.92 2.01
C GLY A 197 -0.15 -3.89 1.13
N TYR A 198 -0.04 -3.54 -0.15
CA TYR A 198 -1.16 -3.63 -1.09
C TYR A 198 -1.72 -5.06 -1.24
N ALA A 199 -0.94 -6.10 -0.90
CA ALA A 199 -1.41 -7.48 -0.89
C ALA A 199 -2.64 -7.69 0.01
N PHE A 200 -2.80 -6.89 1.07
CA PHE A 200 -3.97 -6.96 1.95
C PHE A 200 -5.28 -6.57 1.27
N ALA A 201 -5.24 -5.78 0.18
CA ALA A 201 -6.43 -5.50 -0.62
C ALA A 201 -6.91 -6.76 -1.34
N GLY A 202 -5.98 -7.55 -1.90
CA GLY A 202 -6.29 -8.84 -2.50
C GLY A 202 -6.76 -9.87 -1.48
N LEU A 203 -6.08 -9.96 -0.33
CA LEU A 203 -6.49 -10.86 0.76
C LEU A 203 -7.91 -10.55 1.24
N SER A 204 -8.27 -9.26 1.35
CA SER A 204 -9.63 -8.85 1.73
C SER A 204 -10.67 -9.41 0.76
N ILE A 205 -10.45 -9.31 -0.56
CA ILE A 205 -11.34 -9.90 -1.57
C ILE A 205 -11.40 -11.42 -1.45
N THR A 206 -10.27 -12.07 -1.22
CA THR A 206 -10.23 -13.52 -1.03
C THR A 206 -11.06 -13.97 0.18
N ILE A 207 -11.03 -13.25 1.30
CA ILE A 207 -11.85 -13.57 2.48
C ILE A 207 -13.34 -13.28 2.23
N ILE A 208 -13.68 -12.19 1.53
CA ILE A 208 -15.07 -11.93 1.13
C ILE A 208 -15.60 -13.08 0.27
N MET A 209 -14.81 -13.56 -0.69
CA MET A 209 -15.24 -14.68 -1.53
C MET A 209 -15.42 -15.97 -0.73
N ARG A 210 -14.60 -16.19 0.31
CA ARG A 210 -14.80 -17.31 1.24
C ARG A 210 -16.17 -17.25 1.92
N LEU A 211 -16.60 -16.06 2.34
CA LEU A 211 -17.86 -15.83 3.04
C LEU A 211 -19.07 -16.01 2.11
N ILE A 212 -18.98 -15.53 0.88
CA ILE A 212 -20.09 -15.59 -0.09
C ILE A 212 -20.18 -16.97 -0.75
N TRP A 213 -19.06 -17.50 -1.24
CA TRP A 213 -19.01 -18.69 -2.06
C TRP A 213 -17.76 -19.53 -1.79
N GLY A 214 -17.75 -20.18 -0.63
CA GLY A 214 -16.60 -20.93 -0.09
C GLY A 214 -15.90 -21.87 -1.09
N SER A 215 -16.64 -22.48 -2.02
CA SER A 215 -16.08 -23.38 -3.04
C SER A 215 -15.14 -22.69 -4.04
N THR A 216 -15.36 -21.41 -4.32
CA THR A 216 -14.53 -20.62 -5.27
C THR A 216 -13.33 -19.95 -4.62
N TYR A 217 -13.22 -20.06 -3.29
CA TYR A 217 -12.19 -19.40 -2.49
C TYR A 217 -10.77 -19.63 -3.03
N TYR A 218 -10.40 -20.89 -3.33
CA TYR A 218 -9.05 -21.22 -3.79
C TYR A 218 -8.75 -20.66 -5.18
N ILE A 219 -9.76 -20.60 -6.06
CA ILE A 219 -9.63 -20.00 -7.40
C ILE A 219 -9.39 -18.49 -7.26
N VAL A 220 -10.20 -17.80 -6.46
CA VAL A 220 -10.05 -16.35 -6.23
C VAL A 220 -8.73 -16.04 -5.50
N MET A 221 -8.32 -16.86 -4.54
CA MET A 221 -7.02 -16.73 -3.87
C MET A 221 -5.88 -16.79 -4.88
N LEU A 222 -5.88 -17.80 -5.77
CA LEU A 222 -4.87 -17.94 -6.81
C LEU A 222 -4.88 -16.72 -7.74
N CYS A 223 -6.05 -16.31 -8.25
CA CYS A 223 -6.17 -15.13 -9.10
C CYS A 223 -5.64 -13.86 -8.43
N MET A 224 -6.02 -13.59 -7.18
CA MET A 224 -5.55 -12.41 -6.44
C MET A 224 -4.05 -12.48 -6.15
N SER A 225 -3.49 -13.65 -5.86
CA SER A 225 -2.05 -13.83 -5.67
C SER A 225 -1.27 -13.54 -6.96
N VAL A 226 -1.78 -13.97 -8.11
CA VAL A 226 -1.20 -13.69 -9.44
C VAL A 226 -1.30 -12.19 -9.76
N CYS A 227 -2.43 -11.54 -9.49
CA CYS A 227 -2.57 -10.09 -9.64
C CYS A 227 -1.54 -9.34 -8.80
N MET A 228 -1.42 -9.66 -7.50
CA MET A 228 -0.44 -9.00 -6.64
C MET A 228 1.00 -9.27 -7.07
N GLY A 229 1.31 -10.50 -7.51
CA GLY A 229 2.62 -10.84 -8.04
C GLY A 229 2.97 -10.01 -9.28
N MET A 230 2.04 -9.89 -10.22
CA MET A 230 2.23 -9.05 -11.40
C MET A 230 2.37 -7.56 -11.05
N PHE A 231 1.56 -7.05 -10.13
CA PHE A 231 1.64 -5.66 -9.67
C PHE A 231 3.02 -5.36 -9.08
N LEU A 232 3.53 -6.22 -8.17
CA LEU A 232 4.84 -6.07 -7.56
C LEU A 232 5.96 -6.14 -8.60
N VAL A 233 5.90 -7.08 -9.54
CA VAL A 233 6.90 -7.20 -10.60
C VAL A 233 6.91 -5.97 -11.51
N LYS A 234 5.73 -5.49 -11.94
CA LYS A 234 5.64 -4.29 -12.81
C LYS A 234 6.17 -3.04 -12.11
N THR A 235 5.78 -2.85 -10.85
CA THR A 235 6.21 -1.74 -10.00
C THR A 235 7.71 -1.81 -9.71
N ALA A 236 8.24 -2.94 -9.23
CA ALA A 236 9.65 -3.09 -8.92
C ALA A 236 10.54 -2.91 -10.15
N LYS A 237 10.15 -3.50 -11.29
CA LYS A 237 10.93 -3.45 -12.53
C LYS A 237 11.01 -2.06 -13.16
N ARG A 238 9.95 -1.25 -13.03
CA ARG A 238 9.86 0.04 -13.76
C ARG A 238 9.95 1.27 -12.88
N ILE A 239 9.52 1.21 -11.62
CA ILE A 239 9.54 2.35 -10.71
C ILE A 239 10.82 2.35 -9.89
N ILE A 240 11.07 1.24 -9.19
CA ILE A 240 12.16 1.16 -8.22
C ILE A 240 13.54 0.98 -8.90
N LEU A 241 13.56 0.27 -10.04
CA LEU A 241 14.80 -0.08 -10.73
C LEU A 241 15.21 0.92 -11.83
N SER A 242 14.28 1.71 -12.38
CA SER A 242 14.63 2.79 -13.34
C SER A 242 15.24 4.01 -12.63
N GLU A 243 14.89 4.19 -11.36
CA GLU A 243 15.42 5.23 -10.48
C GLU A 243 16.88 4.95 -10.07
N ALA A 244 17.24 3.66 -9.99
CA ALA A 244 18.62 3.21 -9.93
C ALA A 244 19.27 3.30 -11.31
N ARG A 245 19.73 4.49 -11.62
CA ARG A 245 20.35 4.93 -12.88
C ARG A 245 21.52 4.02 -13.31
N ASN A 246 21.22 2.90 -13.99
CA ASN A 246 22.12 2.12 -14.85
C ASN A 246 21.30 1.11 -15.68
N TYR A 247 20.76 1.59 -16.80
CA TYR A 247 19.84 0.85 -17.66
C TYR A 247 20.53 -0.19 -18.58
N GLU A 248 21.82 -0.48 -18.38
CA GLU A 248 22.63 -1.19 -19.38
C GLU A 248 22.94 -2.66 -19.11
N ARG A 249 22.51 -3.23 -17.98
CA ARG A 249 22.71 -4.67 -17.75
C ARG A 249 21.43 -5.35 -17.30
N ARG A 250 20.56 -5.62 -18.28
CA ARG A 250 19.42 -6.54 -18.16
C ARG A 250 19.94 -7.95 -17.88
N SER A 251 20.29 -8.21 -16.64
CA SER A 251 20.79 -9.50 -16.20
C SER A 251 19.64 -10.50 -16.16
N SER A 252 19.83 -11.69 -16.71
CA SER A 252 18.85 -12.79 -16.59
C SER A 252 18.45 -13.03 -15.12
N ARG A 253 19.41 -12.85 -14.19
CA ARG A 253 19.22 -12.89 -12.72
C ARG A 253 18.09 -11.97 -12.23
N GLN A 254 17.96 -10.76 -12.78
CA GLN A 254 16.90 -9.81 -12.39
C GLN A 254 15.50 -10.37 -12.67
N ASN A 255 15.31 -10.98 -13.85
CA ASN A 255 14.00 -11.54 -14.20
C ASN A 255 13.68 -12.76 -13.33
N TYR A 256 14.67 -13.60 -12.98
CA TYR A 256 14.47 -14.73 -12.06
C TYR A 256 14.10 -14.27 -10.64
N LEU A 257 14.77 -13.25 -10.10
CA LEU A 257 14.45 -12.71 -8.78
C LEU A 257 13.08 -12.04 -8.73
N LEU A 258 12.70 -11.30 -9.77
CA LEU A 258 11.34 -10.74 -9.88
C LEU A 258 10.28 -11.84 -10.03
N LEU A 259 10.57 -12.90 -10.79
CA LEU A 259 9.69 -14.06 -10.90
C LEU A 259 9.53 -14.76 -9.53
N PHE A 260 10.61 -14.89 -8.77
CA PHE A 260 10.56 -15.41 -7.41
C PHE A 260 9.63 -14.57 -6.51
N VAL A 261 9.70 -13.23 -6.58
CA VAL A 261 8.79 -12.34 -5.85
C VAL A 261 7.32 -12.59 -6.22
N ALA A 262 7.02 -12.79 -7.52
CA ALA A 262 5.68 -13.09 -7.98
C ALA A 262 5.19 -14.44 -7.45
N ILE A 263 6.01 -15.49 -7.56
CA ILE A 263 5.67 -16.83 -7.07
C ILE A 263 5.48 -16.84 -5.55
N ALA A 264 6.31 -16.08 -4.82
CA ALA A 264 6.23 -15.95 -3.37
C ALA A 264 4.91 -15.30 -2.88
N GLN A 265 4.13 -14.64 -3.76
CA GLN A 265 2.81 -14.15 -3.39
C GLN A 265 1.82 -15.29 -3.12
N PHE A 266 1.92 -16.42 -3.82
CA PHE A 266 1.02 -17.54 -3.59
C PHE A 266 1.12 -18.10 -2.15
N PRO A 267 2.30 -18.50 -1.64
CA PRO A 267 2.40 -18.98 -0.26
C PRO A 267 2.06 -17.90 0.76
N PHE A 268 2.34 -16.62 0.48
CA PHE A 268 1.91 -15.51 1.33
C PHE A 268 0.38 -15.44 1.45
N PHE A 269 -0.34 -15.49 0.32
CA PHE A 269 -1.80 -15.52 0.27
C PHE A 269 -2.37 -16.78 0.93
N PHE A 270 -1.77 -17.93 0.69
CA PHE A 270 -2.19 -19.19 1.25
C PHE A 270 -2.05 -19.21 2.79
N LEU A 271 -0.89 -18.77 3.31
CA LEU A 271 -0.66 -18.70 4.76
C LEU A 271 -1.63 -17.74 5.43
N LEU A 272 -1.75 -16.52 4.93
CA LEU A 272 -2.60 -15.52 5.58
C LEU A 272 -4.10 -15.78 5.35
N GLY A 273 -4.47 -16.39 4.23
CA GLY A 273 -5.85 -16.78 3.94
C GLY A 273 -6.37 -17.92 4.83
N ARG A 274 -5.49 -18.68 5.48
CA ARG A 274 -5.86 -19.78 6.38
C ARG A 274 -6.27 -19.27 7.76
N ILE A 275 -7.53 -18.82 7.85
CA ILE A 275 -8.18 -18.35 9.08
C ILE A 275 -8.67 -19.54 9.92
N GLY A 276 -8.40 -19.52 11.23
CA GLY A 276 -8.98 -20.46 12.21
C GLY A 276 -8.42 -21.88 12.17
N ALA A 277 -7.18 -22.03 11.70
CA ALA A 277 -6.45 -23.30 11.67
C ALA A 277 -5.11 -23.20 12.39
#